data_AF-A0A1B6IAQ4-F1
#
_entry.id   AF-A0A1B6IAQ4-F1
#
_cell.length_a   1.000
_cell.length_b   1.000
_cell.length_c   1.000
_cell.angle_alpha   90.00
_cell.angle_beta   90.00
_cell.angle_gamma   90.00
#
_symmetry.space_group_name_H-M   'P 1'
#
loop_
_entity.id
_entity.type
_entity.pdbx_description
1 polymer ?
#
loop_
_entity_poly.entity_id
_entity_poly.type
_entity_poly.pdbx_seq_one_letter_code
_entity_poly.pdbx_strand_id
1 'polypeptide(L)'
;MSPIMLVEIYITLLSFMFLITSAMDANAPLHLLDRRIYEELSEPTETLGRGDLVLKEMIAYYCNLYDVFNYLKWKDEKGLEMIDVLEKEGGPKLPSMEVNGEAIKRAYKWEDRELEMITTMLASIKSLWNKVTDKVYQFSSSLNVPHRF
;
A
#
# COMPACT_ATOMS: atom_id res chain seq x y z
N MET A 1 39.68 -3.70 -22.37
CA MET A 1 38.33 -4.18 -22.00
C MET A 1 37.50 -4.16 -23.28
N SER A 2 36.91 -5.28 -23.70
CA SER A 2 36.18 -5.34 -24.97
C SER A 2 34.84 -4.60 -24.87
N PRO A 3 34.30 -4.06 -25.97
CA PRO A 3 32.97 -3.43 -26.00
C PRO A 3 31.87 -4.37 -25.48
N ILE A 4 32.03 -5.67 -25.72
CA ILE A 4 31.11 -6.72 -25.28
C ILE A 4 31.04 -6.81 -23.74
N MET A 5 32.19 -6.77 -23.05
CA MET A 5 32.23 -6.78 -21.58
C MET A 5 31.56 -5.55 -20.96
N LEU A 6 31.62 -4.38 -21.61
CA LEU A 6 30.96 -3.17 -21.10
C LEU A 6 29.43 -3.29 -21.18
N VAL A 7 28.91 -3.90 -22.25
CA VAL A 7 27.47 -4.14 -22.43
C VAL A 7 26.94 -5.13 -21.40
N GLU A 8 27.66 -6.24 -21.16
CA GLU A 8 27.28 -7.25 -20.18
C GLU A 8 27.22 -6.68 -18.75
N ILE A 9 28.20 -5.83 -18.38
CA ILE A 9 28.21 -5.14 -17.09
C ILE A 9 27.00 -4.21 -16.97
N TYR A 10 26.67 -3.44 -18.02
CA TYR A 10 25.51 -2.55 -18.02
C TYR A 10 24.19 -3.31 -17.85
N ILE A 11 24.01 -4.43 -18.55
CA ILE A 11 22.81 -5.27 -18.44
C ILE A 11 22.69 -5.83 -17.02
N THR A 12 23.80 -6.29 -16.44
CA THR A 12 23.83 -6.85 -15.09
C THR A 12 23.48 -5.80 -14.04
N LEU A 13 24.03 -4.58 -14.17
CA LEU A 13 23.72 -3.45 -13.27
C LEU A 13 22.25 -3.01 -13.39
N LEU A 14 21.70 -2.93 -14.60
CA LEU A 14 20.28 -2.63 -14.83
C LEU A 14 19.37 -3.69 -14.20
N SER A 15 19.71 -4.96 -14.38
CA SER A 15 18.95 -6.08 -13.82
C SER A 15 18.99 -6.09 -12.29
N PHE A 16 20.15 -5.77 -11.71
CA PHE A 16 20.34 -5.63 -10.27
C PHE A 16 19.59 -4.43 -9.70
N MET A 17 19.61 -3.28 -10.38
CA MET A 17 18.83 -2.09 -9.99
C MET A 17 17.33 -2.36 -10.04
N PHE A 18 16.86 -3.12 -11.04
CA PHE A 18 15.46 -3.56 -11.14
C PHE A 18 15.06 -4.51 -10.00
N LEU A 19 15.95 -5.43 -9.63
CA LEU A 19 15.74 -6.32 -8.48
C LEU A 19 15.65 -5.55 -7.16
N ILE A 20 16.57 -4.60 -6.91
CA ILE A 20 16.59 -3.78 -5.69
C ILE A 20 15.30 -2.94 -5.58
N THR A 21 14.91 -2.26 -6.65
CA THR A 21 13.68 -1.46 -6.66
C THR A 21 12.45 -2.31 -6.39
N SER A 22 12.35 -3.50 -6.99
CA SER A 22 11.24 -4.42 -6.75
C SER A 22 11.15 -4.93 -5.29
N ALA A 23 12.29 -5.07 -4.60
CA ALA A 23 12.36 -5.50 -3.21
C ALA A 23 12.07 -4.36 -2.23
N MET A 24 12.39 -3.11 -2.59
CA MET A 24 12.10 -1.92 -1.78
C MET A 24 10.60 -1.62 -1.70
N ASP A 25 9.82 -1.87 -2.75
CA ASP A 25 8.38 -1.56 -2.76
C ASP A 25 7.57 -2.41 -1.77
N ALA A 26 8.01 -3.64 -1.44
CA ALA A 26 7.32 -4.49 -0.46
C ALA A 26 7.51 -4.03 1.00
N ASN A 27 8.52 -3.19 1.27
CA ASN A 27 8.82 -2.65 2.60
C ASN A 27 8.50 -1.15 2.71
N ALA A 28 7.75 -0.59 1.74
CA ALA A 28 7.40 0.81 1.77
C ALA A 28 6.55 1.16 3.00
N PRO A 29 6.79 2.31 3.65
CA PRO A 29 5.94 2.80 4.73
C PRO A 29 4.46 2.86 4.35
N LEU A 30 3.58 2.53 5.31
CA LEU A 30 2.13 2.45 5.12
C LEU A 30 1.53 3.68 4.43
N HIS A 31 1.92 4.89 4.84
CA HIS A 31 1.43 6.14 4.26
C HIS A 31 1.87 6.36 2.80
N LEU A 32 3.06 5.88 2.40
CA LEU A 32 3.50 5.96 1.01
C LEU A 32 2.73 4.99 0.12
N LEU A 33 2.47 3.78 0.62
CA LEU A 33 1.60 2.82 -0.06
C LEU A 33 0.18 3.37 -0.21
N ASP A 34 -0.40 3.95 0.85
CA ASP A 34 -1.72 4.59 0.82
C ASP A 34 -1.83 5.60 -0.34
N ARG A 35 -0.86 6.52 -0.40
CA ARG A 35 -0.83 7.58 -1.40
C ARG A 35 -0.67 7.04 -2.81
N ARG A 36 0.32 6.17 -3.05
CA ARG A 36 0.60 5.63 -4.39
C ARG A 36 -0.57 4.84 -4.95
N ILE A 37 -1.14 3.95 -4.14
CA ILE A 37 -2.30 3.14 -4.54
C ILE A 37 -3.49 4.07 -4.82
N TYR A 38 -3.73 5.06 -3.97
CA TYR A 38 -4.83 6.01 -4.18
C TYR A 38 -4.66 6.81 -5.47
N GLU A 39 -3.48 7.39 -5.70
CA GLU A 39 -3.17 8.13 -6.93
C GLU A 39 -3.40 7.25 -8.17
N GLU A 40 -2.83 6.05 -8.16
CA GLU A 40 -2.86 5.13 -9.30
C GLU A 40 -4.28 4.57 -9.56
N LEU A 41 -5.08 4.29 -8.53
CA LEU A 41 -6.46 3.83 -8.70
C LEU A 41 -7.47 4.97 -8.98
N SER A 42 -7.16 6.21 -8.59
CA SER A 42 -8.03 7.38 -8.81
C SER A 42 -7.91 7.91 -10.24
N GLU A 43 -6.70 7.91 -10.79
CA GLU A 43 -6.38 8.35 -12.14
C GLU A 43 -5.50 7.29 -12.83
N PRO A 44 -6.07 6.15 -13.24
CA PRO A 44 -5.29 5.03 -13.74
C PRO A 44 -4.63 5.37 -15.08
N THR A 45 -3.32 5.17 -15.16
CA THR A 45 -2.53 5.48 -16.35
C THR A 45 -2.40 4.25 -17.26
N GLU A 46 -2.55 4.44 -18.57
CA GLU A 46 -2.38 3.38 -19.60
C GLU A 46 -0.91 2.95 -19.76
N THR A 47 -0.33 2.35 -18.73
CA THR A 47 1.06 1.86 -18.74
C THR A 47 1.10 0.36 -18.44
N LEU A 48 1.76 -0.40 -19.32
CA LEU A 48 1.88 -1.85 -19.17
C LEU A 48 2.59 -2.22 -17.85
N GLY A 49 2.05 -3.18 -17.10
CA GLY A 49 2.62 -3.66 -15.84
C GLY A 49 2.29 -2.83 -14.59
N ARG A 50 1.62 -1.68 -14.72
CA ARG A 50 1.19 -0.88 -13.57
C ARG A 50 0.14 -1.58 -12.72
N GLY A 51 -0.79 -2.31 -13.34
CA GLY A 51 -1.80 -3.07 -12.62
C GLY A 51 -1.19 -4.07 -11.62
N ASP A 52 -0.24 -4.89 -12.07
CA ASP A 52 0.41 -5.89 -11.21
C ASP A 52 1.15 -5.24 -10.03
N LEU A 53 1.76 -4.07 -10.26
CA LEU A 53 2.40 -3.28 -9.21
C LEU A 53 1.38 -2.80 -8.17
N VAL A 54 0.23 -2.27 -8.60
CA VAL A 54 -0.84 -1.86 -7.69
C VAL A 54 -1.33 -3.02 -6.84
N LEU A 55 -1.56 -4.19 -7.43
CA LEU A 55 -1.98 -5.37 -6.69
C LEU A 55 -0.96 -5.75 -5.61
N LYS A 56 0.33 -5.72 -5.96
CA LYS A 56 1.42 -5.99 -5.01
C LYS A 56 1.48 -4.95 -3.89
N GLU A 57 1.35 -3.67 -4.21
CA GLU A 57 1.33 -2.59 -3.22
C GLU A 57 0.11 -2.70 -2.30
N MET A 58 -1.07 -3.08 -2.82
CA MET A 58 -2.27 -3.31 -2.00
C MET A 58 -2.09 -4.46 -1.01
N ILE A 59 -1.43 -5.55 -1.41
CA ILE A 59 -1.10 -6.66 -0.50
C ILE A 59 -0.14 -6.17 0.59
N ALA A 60 0.92 -5.44 0.23
CA ALA A 60 1.86 -4.87 1.19
C ALA A 60 1.18 -3.89 2.16
N TYR A 61 0.27 -3.05 1.66
CA TYR A 61 -0.52 -2.13 2.48
C TYR A 61 -1.36 -2.90 3.49
N TYR A 62 -2.08 -3.93 3.06
CA TYR A 62 -2.91 -4.75 3.95
C TYR A 62 -2.06 -5.43 5.04
N CYS A 63 -0.91 -6.00 4.68
CA CYS A 63 0.03 -6.59 5.66
C CYS A 63 0.53 -5.56 6.67
N ASN A 64 0.97 -4.39 6.20
CA ASN A 64 1.42 -3.31 7.09
C ASN A 64 0.30 -2.82 8.02
N LEU A 65 -0.93 -2.71 7.51
CA LEU A 65 -2.08 -2.34 8.33
C LEU A 65 -2.44 -3.43 9.35
N TYR A 66 -2.24 -4.70 9.00
CA TYR A 66 -2.42 -5.82 9.91
C TYR A 66 -1.36 -5.84 11.02
N ASP A 67 -0.13 -5.46 10.71
CA ASP A 67 0.91 -5.27 11.71
C ASP A 67 0.57 -4.13 12.67
N VAL A 68 0.05 -3.00 12.17
CA VAL A 68 -0.49 -1.93 13.02
C VAL A 68 -1.56 -2.47 13.97
N PHE A 69 -2.53 -3.23 13.44
CA PHE A 69 -3.57 -3.86 14.27
C PHE A 69 -2.96 -4.75 15.36
N ASN A 70 -1.94 -5.56 15.04
CA ASN A 70 -1.27 -6.42 16.00
C ASN A 70 -0.53 -5.60 17.06
N TYR A 71 0.25 -4.58 16.69
CA TYR A 71 0.92 -3.70 17.65
C TYR A 71 -0.07 -3.07 18.63
N LEU A 72 -1.17 -2.50 18.12
CA LEU A 72 -2.23 -1.93 18.96
C LEU A 72 -2.90 -2.98 19.87
N LYS A 73 -3.14 -4.19 19.35
CA LYS A 73 -3.70 -5.31 20.13
C LYS A 73 -2.79 -5.70 21.30
N TRP A 74 -1.48 -5.65 21.09
CA TRP A 74 -0.47 -5.96 22.12
C TRP A 74 -0.06 -4.74 22.96
N LYS A 75 -0.71 -3.58 22.76
CA LYS A 75 -0.38 -2.30 23.42
C LYS A 75 1.06 -1.85 23.20
N ASP A 76 1.57 -2.09 22.00
CA ASP A 76 2.88 -1.60 21.56
C ASP A 76 2.71 -0.21 20.92
N GLU A 77 3.43 0.78 21.45
CA GLU A 77 3.38 2.18 21.02
C GLU A 77 3.73 2.36 19.53
N LYS A 78 4.51 1.42 18.95
CA LYS A 78 4.80 1.42 17.51
C LYS A 78 3.55 1.44 16.65
N GLY A 79 2.46 0.84 17.12
CA GLY A 79 1.17 0.91 16.44
C GLY A 79 0.62 2.33 16.36
N LEU A 80 0.72 3.11 17.45
CA LEU A 80 0.31 4.51 17.50
C LEU A 80 1.23 5.41 16.66
N GLU A 81 2.55 5.16 16.68
CA GLU A 81 3.51 5.89 15.85
C GLU A 81 3.22 5.74 14.36
N MET A 82 2.89 4.51 13.91
CA MET A 82 2.53 4.26 12.52
C MET A 82 1.23 4.97 12.12
N ILE A 83 0.25 5.02 13.02
CA ILE A 83 -1.00 5.79 12.83
C ILE A 83 -0.73 7.29 12.78
N ASP A 84 0.13 7.83 13.65
CA ASP A 84 0.49 9.26 13.65
C ASP A 84 1.06 9.71 12.30
N VAL A 85 1.90 8.88 11.67
CA VAL A 85 2.45 9.21 10.36
C VAL A 85 1.35 9.25 9.30
N LEU A 86 0.41 8.31 9.36
CA LEU A 86 -0.71 8.24 8.43
C LEU A 86 -1.68 9.42 8.61
N GLU A 87 -1.97 9.81 9.85
CA GLU A 87 -2.80 10.98 10.19
C GLU A 87 -2.18 12.30 9.71
N LYS A 88 -0.86 12.46 9.86
CA LYS A 88 -0.13 13.64 9.36
C LYS A 88 -0.23 13.82 7.85
N GLU A 89 -0.46 12.73 7.11
CA GLU A 89 -0.66 12.73 5.65
C GLU A 89 -2.15 12.87 5.25
N GLY A 90 -3.00 13.28 6.20
CA GLY A 90 -4.44 13.48 6.00
C GLY A 90 -5.29 12.23 6.23
N GLY A 91 -4.75 11.21 6.89
CA GLY A 91 -5.43 9.94 7.16
C GLY A 91 -5.40 8.95 5.98
N PRO A 92 -5.88 7.71 6.19
CA PRO A 92 -5.91 6.70 5.14
C PRO A 92 -6.99 7.01 4.10
N LYS A 93 -6.58 6.99 2.83
CA LYS A 93 -7.47 7.29 1.69
C LYS A 93 -8.19 6.05 1.18
N LEU A 94 -7.54 4.88 1.26
CA LEU A 94 -8.04 3.62 0.71
C LEU A 94 -9.36 3.11 1.35
N PRO A 95 -9.59 3.20 2.68
CA PRO A 95 -10.82 2.72 3.30
C PRO A 95 -12.11 3.41 2.82
N SER A 96 -11.99 4.64 2.32
CA SER A 96 -13.09 5.44 1.77
C SER A 96 -13.08 5.52 0.25
N MET A 97 -12.14 4.84 -0.42
CA MET A 97 -11.97 4.96 -1.85
C MET A 97 -13.12 4.28 -2.62
N GLU A 98 -13.65 4.99 -3.60
CA GLU A 98 -14.50 4.44 -4.64
C GLU A 98 -13.69 4.35 -5.93
N VAL A 99 -13.80 3.22 -6.64
CA VAL A 99 -13.02 2.97 -7.85
C VAL A 99 -13.90 2.99 -9.10
N ASN A 100 -13.42 3.61 -10.16
CA ASN A 100 -14.04 3.52 -11.47
C ASN A 100 -13.52 2.26 -12.19
N GLY A 101 -14.22 1.14 -12.00
CA GLY A 101 -13.80 -0.16 -12.52
C GLY A 101 -13.59 -0.19 -14.04
N GLU A 102 -14.41 0.53 -14.81
CA GLU A 102 -14.28 0.60 -16.27
C GLU A 102 -13.03 1.36 -16.71
N ALA A 103 -12.69 2.45 -16.01
CA ALA A 103 -11.45 3.19 -16.27
C ALA A 103 -10.22 2.33 -15.95
N ILE A 104 -10.22 1.63 -14.82
CA ILE A 104 -9.13 0.75 -14.39
C ILE A 104 -8.94 -0.42 -15.36
N LYS A 105 -10.05 -1.10 -15.74
CA LYS A 105 -10.00 -2.21 -16.70
C LYS A 105 -9.39 -1.77 -18.03
N ARG A 106 -9.78 -0.59 -18.52
CA ARG A 106 -9.20 -0.03 -19.75
C ARG A 106 -7.71 0.29 -19.58
N ALA A 107 -7.34 0.96 -18.50
CA ALA A 107 -5.98 1.41 -18.27
C ALA A 107 -4.98 0.26 -18.15
N TYR A 108 -5.34 -0.78 -17.39
CA TYR A 108 -4.45 -1.92 -17.11
C TYR A 108 -4.69 -3.13 -18.01
N LYS A 109 -5.67 -3.05 -18.92
CA LYS A 109 -6.13 -4.18 -19.75
C LYS A 109 -6.54 -5.39 -18.90
N TRP A 110 -7.16 -5.11 -17.76
CA TRP A 110 -7.64 -6.10 -16.82
C TRP A 110 -8.98 -6.68 -17.26
N GLU A 111 -9.22 -7.93 -16.85
CA GLU A 111 -10.50 -8.58 -16.97
C GLU A 111 -11.31 -8.39 -15.67
N ASP A 112 -12.53 -8.92 -15.66
CA ASP A 112 -13.42 -8.80 -14.50
C ASP A 112 -12.82 -9.45 -13.24
N ARG A 113 -11.97 -10.47 -13.41
CA ARG A 113 -11.29 -11.15 -12.30
C ARG A 113 -10.39 -10.19 -11.53
N GLU A 114 -9.52 -9.44 -12.21
CA GLU A 114 -8.61 -8.53 -11.52
C GLU A 114 -9.38 -7.38 -10.86
N LEU A 115 -10.47 -6.91 -11.50
CA LEU A 115 -11.36 -5.91 -10.90
C LEU A 115 -12.06 -6.44 -9.63
N GLU A 116 -12.52 -7.69 -9.64
CA GLU A 116 -13.09 -8.35 -8.45
C GLU A 116 -12.05 -8.47 -7.33
N MET A 117 -10.80 -8.79 -7.68
CA MET A 117 -9.70 -8.86 -6.72
C MET A 117 -9.45 -7.51 -6.03
N ILE A 118 -9.31 -6.40 -6.77
CA ILE A 118 -9.10 -5.09 -6.14
C ILE A 118 -10.28 -4.67 -5.27
N THR A 119 -11.50 -4.94 -5.73
CA THR A 119 -12.72 -4.56 -5.00
C THR A 119 -12.81 -5.32 -3.68
N THR A 120 -12.48 -6.60 -3.70
CA THR A 120 -12.39 -7.45 -2.50
C THR A 120 -11.28 -6.99 -1.56
N MET A 121 -10.12 -6.59 -2.09
CA MET A 121 -9.03 -6.06 -1.27
C MET A 121 -9.38 -4.72 -0.62
N LEU A 122 -10.01 -3.79 -1.34
CA LEU A 122 -10.48 -2.51 -0.77
C LEU A 122 -11.50 -2.74 0.35
N ALA A 123 -12.45 -3.66 0.15
CA ALA A 123 -13.39 -4.04 1.20
C ALA A 123 -12.70 -4.65 2.44
N SER A 124 -11.67 -5.48 2.22
CA SER A 124 -10.86 -6.08 3.29
C SER A 124 -10.05 -5.03 4.05
N ILE A 125 -9.45 -4.07 3.32
CA ILE A 125 -8.73 -2.92 3.89
C ILE A 125 -9.67 -2.08 4.74
N LYS A 126 -10.86 -1.73 4.24
CA LYS A 126 -11.87 -0.99 4.99
C LYS A 126 -12.27 -1.70 6.27
N SER A 127 -12.52 -3.02 6.19
CA SER A 127 -12.85 -3.84 7.35
C SER A 127 -11.73 -3.86 8.39
N LEU A 128 -10.47 -3.97 7.95
CA LEU A 128 -9.32 -3.96 8.85
C LEU A 128 -9.09 -2.57 9.47
N TRP A 129 -9.26 -1.50 8.70
CA TRP A 129 -9.15 -0.12 9.19
C TRP A 129 -10.14 0.17 10.32
N ASN A 130 -11.39 -0.29 10.20
CA ASN A 130 -12.37 -0.16 11.28
C ASN A 130 -11.89 -0.84 12.58
N LYS A 131 -11.30 -2.04 12.47
CA LYS A 131 -10.73 -2.75 13.64
C LYS A 131 -9.52 -2.02 14.23
N VAL A 132 -8.69 -1.41 13.39
CA VAL A 132 -7.56 -0.57 13.81
C VAL A 132 -8.07 0.65 14.58
N THR A 133 -9.05 1.36 14.03
CA THR A 133 -9.73 2.51 14.65
C THR A 133 -10.25 2.17 16.05
N ASP A 134 -10.96 1.04 16.19
CA ASP A 134 -11.45 0.55 17.48
C ASP A 134 -10.30 0.30 18.48
N LYS A 135 -9.16 -0.23 17.99
CA LYS A 135 -7.99 -0.51 18.82
C LYS A 135 -7.23 0.74 19.21
N VAL A 136 -7.11 1.73 18.33
CA VAL A 136 -6.56 3.05 18.65
C VAL A 136 -7.37 3.70 19.78
N TYR A 137 -8.71 3.64 19.69
CA TYR A 137 -9.58 4.16 20.73
C TYR A 137 -9.36 3.46 22.09
N GLN A 138 -9.32 2.12 22.09
CA GLN A 138 -9.08 1.33 23.30
C GLN A 138 -7.70 1.61 23.92
N PHE A 139 -6.67 1.72 23.08
CA PHE A 139 -5.30 1.94 23.55
C PHE A 139 -5.11 3.38 24.06
N SER A 140 -5.52 4.39 23.30
CA SER A 140 -5.40 5.81 23.70
C SER A 140 -6.15 6.11 25.00
N SER A 141 -7.34 5.51 25.18
CA SER A 141 -8.10 5.61 26.44
C SER A 141 -7.34 5.03 27.63
N SER A 142 -6.56 3.96 27.43
CA SER A 142 -5.75 3.36 28.50
C SER A 142 -4.51 4.17 28.87
N LEU A 143 -4.08 5.07 27.99
CA LEU A 143 -2.94 5.96 28.19
C LEU A 143 -3.32 7.37 28.68
N ASN A 144 -4.61 7.68 28.83
CA ASN A 144 -5.13 9.04 29.09
C ASN A 144 -4.67 10.07 28.03
N VAL A 145 -4.49 9.64 26.78
CA VAL A 145 -4.12 10.52 25.66
C VAL A 145 -5.41 10.93 24.91
N PRO A 146 -5.55 12.19 24.46
CA PRO A 146 -6.71 12.62 23.68
C PRO A 146 -6.97 11.72 22.47
N HIS A 147 -8.25 11.48 22.20
CA HIS A 147 -8.67 10.65 21.07
C HIS A 147 -8.19 11.25 19.74
N ARG A 148 -7.63 10.39 18.89
CA ARG A 148 -7.16 10.73 17.55
C ARG A 148 -8.14 10.23 16.52
N PHE A 149 -8.60 11.08 15.60
CA PHE A 149 -9.19 10.81 14.27
C PHE A 149 -9.23 12.11 13.47
#